data_AF-A0A7S0MNZ1-F1
#
_entry.id   AF-A0A7S0MNZ1-F1
#
_cell.length_a   1.000
_cell.length_b   1.000
_cell.length_c   1.000
_cell.angle_alpha   90.00
_cell.angle_beta   90.00
_cell.angle_gamma   90.00
#
_symmetry.space_group_name_H-M   'P 1'
#
loop_
_entity.id
_entity.type
_entity.pdbx_description
1 polymer ?
#
loop_
_entity_poly.entity_id
_entity_poly.type
_entity_poly.pdbx_seq_one_letter_code
_entity_poly.pdbx_strand_id
1 'polypeptide(L)'
;MSSARAQQVLEDHLDKKTKGTIHPCLGHKLIFFVDDVNLPAFDKYGAQPPIEFLRQLVDSGDTRFLTLCNGYGGLYDRQSWRFFKVLDVTLLACCCPLRNGLSARFKKHLHLIHIPLSSHVVLQTIFSSILE
;
A
#
# COMPACT_ATOMS: atom_id res chain seq x y z
N MET A 1 0.23 -11.40 8.70
CA MET A 1 0.13 -11.41 7.23
C MET A 1 1.50 -11.64 6.62
N SER A 2 1.67 -12.58 5.70
CA SER A 2 2.93 -12.82 4.98
C SER A 2 2.99 -12.01 3.68
N SER A 3 4.18 -11.84 3.09
CA SER A 3 4.33 -11.17 1.78
C SER A 3 3.59 -11.91 0.66
N ALA A 4 3.58 -13.25 0.70
CA ALA A 4 2.84 -14.07 -0.24
C ALA A 4 1.33 -13.83 -0.14
N ARG A 5 0.79 -13.74 1.09
CA ARG A 5 -0.64 -13.45 1.28
C ARG A 5 -0.99 -12.04 0.83
N ALA A 6 -0.12 -11.06 1.10
CA ALA A 6 -0.29 -9.68 0.63
C ALA A 6 -0.36 -9.58 -0.88
N GLN A 7 0.55 -10.26 -1.56
CA GLN A 7 0.58 -10.33 -3.01
C GLN A 7 -0.68 -11.01 -3.57
N GLN A 8 -1.09 -12.15 -3.01
CA GLN A 8 -2.29 -12.86 -3.44
C GLN A 8 -3.54 -11.97 -3.33
N VAL A 9 -3.74 -11.29 -2.20
CA VAL A 9 -4.90 -10.41 -2.01
C VAL A 9 -4.96 -9.30 -3.06
N LEU A 10 -3.81 -8.73 -3.43
CA LEU A 10 -3.75 -7.74 -4.50
C LEU A 10 -4.03 -8.37 -5.87
N GLU A 11 -3.39 -9.49 -6.18
CA GLU A 11 -3.55 -10.19 -7.46
C GLU A 11 -4.98 -10.70 -7.69
N ASP A 12 -5.70 -11.09 -6.63
CA ASP A 12 -7.11 -11.52 -6.70
C ASP A 12 -8.05 -10.42 -7.22
N HIS A 13 -7.61 -9.15 -7.19
CA HIS A 13 -8.37 -7.98 -7.65
C HIS A 13 -7.79 -7.33 -8.92
N LEU A 14 -6.81 -7.98 -9.55
CA LEU A 14 -6.17 -7.49 -10.77
C LEU A 14 -6.38 -8.48 -11.92
N ASP A 15 -6.73 -7.94 -13.08
CA ASP A 15 -6.81 -8.71 -14.31
C ASP A 15 -5.44 -8.78 -14.98
N LYS A 16 -5.04 -10.01 -15.36
CA LYS A 16 -3.84 -10.22 -16.17
C LYS A 16 -4.14 -9.89 -17.62
N LYS A 17 -3.54 -8.82 -18.15
CA LYS A 17 -3.59 -8.51 -19.58
C LYS A 17 -2.33 -8.90 -20.31
N THR A 18 -2.49 -9.09 -21.62
CA THR A 18 -1.42 -9.40 -22.56
C THR A 18 -0.41 -8.23 -22.61
N LYS A 19 0.89 -8.55 -22.63
CA LYS A 19 2.08 -7.64 -22.68
C LYS A 19 2.71 -7.21 -21.33
N GLY A 20 2.63 -8.05 -20.29
CA GLY A 20 3.44 -7.86 -19.08
C GLY A 20 2.93 -6.77 -18.12
N THR A 21 1.65 -6.42 -18.24
CA THR A 21 0.96 -5.47 -17.36
C THR A 21 -0.21 -6.14 -16.65
N ILE A 22 -0.46 -5.72 -15.41
CA ILE A 22 -1.61 -6.13 -14.60
C ILE A 22 -2.28 -4.86 -14.07
N HIS A 23 -3.60 -4.85 -14.09
CA HIS A 23 -4.38 -3.67 -13.69
C HIS A 23 -5.79 -4.10 -13.23
N PRO A 24 -6.53 -3.25 -12.50
CA PRO A 24 -7.93 -3.49 -12.16
C PRO A 24 -8.83 -3.57 -13.42
N CYS A 25 -10.10 -3.93 -13.27
CA CYS A 25 -11.05 -3.92 -14.38
C CYS A 25 -10.97 -2.61 -15.21
N LEU A 26 -11.15 -2.70 -16.52
CA LEU A 26 -11.04 -1.57 -17.45
C LEU A 26 -11.83 -0.34 -16.97
N GLY A 27 -11.14 0.80 -16.83
CA GLY A 27 -11.75 2.06 -16.38
C GLY A 27 -11.84 2.23 -14.86
N HIS A 28 -11.44 1.23 -14.07
CA HIS A 28 -11.40 1.29 -12.63
C HIS A 28 -10.00 1.60 -12.11
N LYS A 29 -9.94 2.28 -10.96
CA LYS A 29 -8.74 2.46 -10.15
C LYS A 29 -8.93 1.72 -8.83
N LEU A 30 -7.88 1.10 -8.33
CA LEU A 30 -7.91 0.33 -7.10
C LEU A 30 -7.13 1.03 -5.99
N ILE A 31 -7.73 1.17 -4.82
CA ILE A 31 -7.04 1.58 -3.60
C ILE A 31 -6.69 0.31 -2.84
N PHE A 32 -5.40 0.06 -2.66
CA PHE A 32 -4.93 -1.02 -1.81
C PHE A 32 -4.72 -0.47 -0.40
N PHE A 33 -5.70 -0.70 0.47
CA PHE A 33 -5.72 -0.18 1.82
C PHE A 33 -5.08 -1.14 2.82
N VAL A 34 -4.18 -0.63 3.66
CA VAL A 34 -3.49 -1.37 4.72
C VAL A 34 -3.67 -0.64 6.05
N ASP A 35 -4.50 -1.18 6.94
CA ASP A 35 -4.86 -0.53 8.21
C ASP A 35 -3.71 -0.47 9.23
N ASP A 36 -2.95 -1.56 9.35
CA ASP A 36 -1.96 -1.74 10.43
C ASP A 36 -0.60 -2.12 9.81
N VAL A 37 -0.01 -1.21 9.02
CA VAL A 37 1.15 -1.51 8.15
C VAL A 37 2.42 -1.91 8.92
N ASN A 38 2.53 -1.50 10.18
CA ASN A 38 3.64 -1.86 11.07
C ASN A 38 3.33 -3.02 12.03
N LEU A 39 2.27 -3.78 11.78
CA LEU A 39 1.95 -5.01 12.51
C LEU A 39 2.93 -6.18 12.26
N PRO A 40 3.45 -6.42 11.03
CA PRO A 40 4.33 -7.57 10.77
C PRO A 40 5.56 -7.60 11.68
N ALA A 41 5.94 -8.78 12.17
CA ALA A 41 7.17 -8.97 12.92
C ALA A 41 8.41 -8.96 12.01
N PHE A 42 9.56 -8.64 12.59
CA PHE A 42 10.85 -8.77 11.93
C PHE A 42 11.23 -10.25 11.73
N ASP A 43 11.89 -10.55 10.62
CA ASP A 43 12.55 -11.84 10.40
C ASP A 43 13.93 -11.90 11.08
N LYS A 44 14.63 -13.03 10.90
CA LYS A 44 15.98 -13.26 11.45
C LYS A 44 16.99 -12.15 11.07
N TYR A 45 16.76 -11.46 9.97
CA TYR A 45 17.66 -10.44 9.43
C TYR A 45 17.13 -9.01 9.63
N GLY A 46 16.07 -8.83 10.42
CA GLY A 46 15.50 -7.52 10.71
C GLY A 46 14.67 -6.94 9.56
N ALA A 47 14.27 -7.76 8.58
CA ALA A 47 13.37 -7.34 7.51
C ALA A 47 11.91 -7.64 7.88
N GLN A 48 10.98 -6.90 7.29
CA GLN A 48 9.54 -7.17 7.36
C GLN A 48 9.07 -7.49 5.94
N PRO A 49 9.05 -8.78 5.52
CA PRO A 49 8.75 -9.16 4.14
C PRO A 49 7.46 -8.55 3.56
N PRO A 50 6.35 -8.39 4.31
CA PRO A 50 5.15 -7.71 3.80
C PRO A 50 5.40 -6.24 3.46
N ILE A 51 6.21 -5.53 4.25
CA ILE A 51 6.55 -4.12 4.00
C ILE A 51 7.48 -4.00 2.80
N GLU A 52 8.41 -4.93 2.61
CA GLU A 52 9.27 -4.94 1.43
C GLU A 52 8.50 -5.24 0.14
N PHE A 53 7.45 -6.07 0.21
CA PHE A 53 6.49 -6.24 -0.87
C PHE A 53 5.74 -4.93 -1.18
N LEU A 54 5.20 -4.26 -0.15
CA LEU A 54 4.53 -2.96 -0.34
C LEU A 54 5.49 -1.91 -0.90
N ARG A 55 6.75 -1.91 -0.44
CA ARG A 55 7.80 -1.06 -0.97
C ARG A 55 8.01 -1.34 -2.44
N GLN A 56 8.17 -2.60 -2.85
CA GLN A 56 8.34 -3.00 -4.25
C GLN A 56 7.17 -2.54 -5.13
N LEU A 57 5.94 -2.66 -4.62
CA LEU A 57 4.74 -2.19 -5.32
C LEU A 57 4.80 -0.68 -5.64
N VAL A 58 5.37 0.12 -4.73
CA VAL A 58 5.51 1.57 -4.88
C VAL A 58 6.92 2.03 -5.27
N ASP A 59 7.85 1.11 -5.56
CA ASP A 59 9.26 1.36 -5.89
C ASP A 59 9.40 1.85 -7.34
N SER A 60 8.61 2.84 -7.71
CA SER A 60 8.65 3.53 -8.99
C SER A 60 9.31 4.89 -8.81
N GLY A 61 10.46 5.07 -9.46
CA GLY A 61 11.00 6.40 -9.73
C GLY A 61 10.15 7.09 -10.79
N ASP A 62 9.03 7.69 -10.37
CA ASP A 62 8.75 9.10 -10.63
C ASP A 62 7.49 9.51 -9.86
N THR A 63 7.68 10.36 -8.88
CA THR A 63 6.60 11.00 -8.14
C THR A 63 6.16 12.21 -8.96
N ARG A 64 5.02 12.16 -9.64
CA ARG A 64 4.12 13.33 -9.77
C ARG A 64 2.76 13.00 -10.40
N PHE A 65 1.75 13.40 -9.64
CA PHE A 65 0.56 14.15 -10.02
C PHE A 65 0.14 14.13 -11.51
N LEU A 66 -1.11 13.71 -11.71
CA LEU A 66 -1.89 13.81 -12.95
C LEU A 66 -1.33 13.00 -14.14
N THR A 67 -2.03 11.89 -14.41
CA THR A 67 -2.32 11.32 -15.74
C THR A 67 -1.17 11.32 -16.76
N LEU A 68 -0.67 10.12 -17.08
CA LEU A 68 0.29 9.77 -18.14
C LEU A 68 1.78 9.90 -17.77
N CYS A 69 2.32 9.02 -16.92
CA CYS A 69 3.74 8.65 -16.96
C CYS A 69 4.01 7.23 -16.40
N ASN A 70 4.94 6.55 -17.08
CA ASN A 70 5.36 5.17 -16.93
C ASN A 70 6.21 4.93 -15.65
N GLY A 71 5.60 4.79 -14.47
CA GLY A 71 6.32 4.30 -13.28
C GLY A 71 6.69 2.80 -13.39
N TYR A 72 7.83 2.36 -12.83
CA TYR A 72 8.26 0.95 -12.80
C TYR A 72 7.70 0.14 -11.61
N GLY A 73 6.56 0.55 -11.03
CA GLY A 73 5.90 -0.20 -9.96
C GLY A 73 5.39 -1.53 -10.51
N GLY A 74 5.72 -2.62 -9.83
CA GLY A 74 5.39 -3.93 -10.35
C GLY A 74 5.78 -5.08 -9.45
N LEU A 75 5.34 -6.27 -9.85
CA LEU A 75 5.42 -7.48 -9.06
C LEU A 75 6.13 -8.56 -9.85
N TYR A 76 6.97 -9.33 -9.17
CA TYR A 76 7.45 -10.58 -9.73
C TYR A 76 6.41 -11.66 -9.45
N ASP A 77 6.02 -12.38 -10.49
CA ASP A 77 5.31 -13.63 -10.31
C ASP A 77 6.24 -14.65 -9.63
N ARG A 78 5.77 -15.22 -8.53
CA ARG A 78 6.54 -16.17 -7.71
C ARG A 78 6.76 -17.51 -8.41
N GLN A 79 5.95 -17.83 -9.43
CA GLN A 79 6.07 -19.08 -10.18
C GLN A 79 6.92 -18.90 -11.43
N SER A 80 6.57 -17.94 -12.29
CA SER A 80 7.27 -17.74 -13.57
C SER A 80 8.48 -16.82 -13.51
N TRP A 81 8.73 -16.15 -12.37
CA TRP A 81 9.80 -15.16 -12.17
C TRP A 81 9.71 -13.97 -13.13
N ARG A 82 8.58 -13.80 -13.82
CA ARG A 82 8.34 -12.70 -14.73
C ARG A 82 7.93 -11.47 -13.96
N PHE A 83 8.46 -10.33 -14.38
CA PHE A 83 8.04 -9.04 -13.86
C PHE A 83 6.79 -8.57 -14.58
N PHE A 84 5.79 -8.17 -13.80
CA PHE A 84 4.55 -7.56 -14.27
C PHE A 84 4.46 -6.13 -13.73
N LYS A 85 4.22 -5.18 -14.64
CA LYS A 85 3.96 -3.81 -14.26
C LYS A 85 2.54 -3.66 -13.72
N VAL A 86 2.38 -3.11 -12.53
CA VAL A 86 1.08 -2.82 -11.92
C VAL A 86 0.65 -1.41 -12.31
N LEU A 87 -0.56 -1.27 -12.85
CA LEU A 87 -1.15 0.01 -13.23
C LEU A 87 -2.42 0.28 -12.43
N ASP A 88 -2.77 1.57 -12.28
CA ASP A 88 -4.03 2.03 -11.69
C ASP A 88 -4.30 1.53 -10.26
N VAL A 89 -3.24 1.25 -9.49
CA VAL A 89 -3.28 0.90 -8.08
C VAL A 89 -2.64 2.01 -7.24
N THR A 90 -3.33 2.45 -6.19
CA THR A 90 -2.81 3.40 -5.20
C THR A 90 -2.71 2.73 -3.84
N LEU A 91 -1.53 2.78 -3.20
CA LEU A 91 -1.35 2.29 -1.83
C LEU A 91 -1.80 3.35 -0.83
N LEU A 92 -2.71 2.98 0.07
CA LEU A 92 -3.07 3.76 1.25
C LEU A 92 -2.74 2.93 2.49
N ALA A 93 -1.91 3.47 3.38
CA ALA A 93 -1.46 2.75 4.56
C ALA A 93 -1.63 3.59 5.82
N CYS A 94 -2.17 2.96 6.85
CA CYS A 94 -2.28 3.48 8.20
C CYS A 94 -1.27 2.76 9.10
N CYS A 95 -0.81 3.44 10.14
CA CYS A 95 0.13 2.90 11.10
C CYS A 95 -0.25 3.30 12.52
N CYS A 96 -0.04 2.37 13.46
CA CYS A 96 -0.20 2.66 14.87
C CYS A 96 1.15 3.15 15.44
N PRO A 97 1.23 4.35 16.05
CA PRO A 97 2.48 4.91 16.57
C PRO A 97 3.19 4.03 17.62
N LEU A 98 2.46 3.17 18.33
CA LEU A 98 2.98 2.34 19.43
C LEU A 98 3.65 1.03 18.98
N ARG A 99 3.67 0.73 17.69
CA ARG A 99 4.20 -0.52 17.13
C ARG A 99 5.60 -0.34 16.52
N ASN A 100 6.05 -1.35 15.79
CA ASN A 100 7.34 -1.36 15.09
C ASN A 100 7.51 -0.11 14.21
N GLY A 101 8.74 0.39 14.12
CA GLY A 101 9.07 1.47 13.20
C GLY A 101 9.00 1.03 11.75
N LEU A 102 8.58 1.92 10.86
CA LEU A 102 8.69 1.71 9.41
C LEU A 102 10.10 2.06 8.93
N SER A 103 10.62 1.29 7.97
CA SER A 103 11.93 1.54 7.36
C SER A 103 11.94 2.89 6.64
N ALA A 104 13.09 3.59 6.67
CA ALA A 104 13.26 4.85 5.95
C ALA A 104 13.05 4.68 4.44
N ARG A 105 13.43 3.52 3.90
CA ARG A 105 13.26 3.15 2.49
C ARG A 105 11.80 3.05 2.10
N PHE A 106 10.93 2.52 2.97
CA PHE A 106 9.50 2.48 2.71
C PHE A 106 8.89 3.88 2.78
N LYS A 107 9.18 4.63 3.86
CA LYS A 107 8.67 5.98 4.07
C LYS A 107 9.04 6.98 2.97
N LYS A 108 10.21 6.82 2.32
CA LYS A 108 10.65 7.66 1.20
C LYS A 108 9.64 7.71 0.04
N HIS A 109 8.87 6.64 -0.17
CA HIS A 109 7.92 6.52 -1.29
C HIS A 109 6.51 7.01 -0.93
N LEU A 110 6.28 7.49 0.29
CA LEU A 110 4.96 7.83 0.80
C LEU A 110 4.88 9.30 1.21
N HIS A 111 3.71 9.89 0.98
CA HIS A 111 3.31 11.11 1.67
C HIS A 111 2.83 10.75 3.07
N LEU A 112 3.53 11.25 4.10
CA LEU A 112 3.17 11.00 5.49
C LEU A 112 2.24 12.10 5.98
N ILE A 113 1.04 11.71 6.40
CA ILE A 113 0.06 12.58 7.05
C ILE A 113 -0.02 12.16 8.50
N HIS A 114 0.23 13.09 9.41
CA HIS A 114 0.11 12.86 10.85
C HIS A 114 -1.22 13.41 11.35
N ILE A 115 -2.05 12.54 11.92
CA ILE A 115 -3.36 12.90 12.47
C ILE A 115 -3.22 12.97 14.00
N PRO A 116 -3.26 14.17 14.61
CA PRO A 116 -3.22 14.30 16.06
C PRO A 116 -4.55 13.86 16.69
N LEU A 117 -4.54 13.67 18.02
CA LEU A 117 -5.76 13.42 18.77
C LEU A 117 -6.75 14.58 18.60
N SER A 118 -8.01 14.24 18.38
CA SER A 118 -9.10 15.22 18.24
C SER A 118 -9.36 15.94 19.56
N SER A 119 -9.74 17.22 19.48
CA SER A 119 -10.12 17.99 20.67
C SER A 119 -11.46 17.49 21.23
N HIS A 120 -11.70 17.77 22.51
CA HIS A 120 -12.95 17.40 23.18
C HIS A 120 -14.18 17.98 22.47
N VAL A 121 -14.07 19.20 21.93
CA VAL A 121 -15.16 19.86 21.18
C VAL A 121 -15.51 19.08 19.91
N VAL A 122 -14.50 18.65 19.13
CA VAL A 122 -14.73 17.85 17.91
C VAL A 122 -15.34 16.50 18.26
N LEU A 123 -14.85 15.85 19.32
CA LEU A 123 -15.41 14.58 19.79
C LEU A 123 -16.87 14.74 20.21
N GLN A 124 -17.21 15.79 20.96
CA GLN A 124 -18.60 16.09 21.32
C GLN A 124 -19.46 16.29 20.07
N THR A 125 -19.03 17.07 19.08
CA THR A 125 -19.77 17.24 17.82
C THR A 125 -20.05 15.90 17.13
N ILE A 126 -19.04 15.02 17.03
CA ILE A 126 -19.17 13.71 16.38
C ILE A 126 -20.12 12.80 17.17
N PHE A 127 -19.96 12.70 18.50
CA PHE A 127 -20.79 11.79 19.30
C PHE A 127 -22.22 12.30 19.45
N SER A 128 -22.43 13.61 19.56
CA SER A 128 -23.77 14.21 19.57
C SER A 128 -24.52 13.92 18.27
N SER A 129 -23.86 14.03 17.11
CA SER A 129 -24.50 13.74 15.82
C SER A 129 -24.87 12.27 15.60
N ILE A 130 -24.34 11.35 16.42
CA ILE A 130 -24.66 9.91 16.37
C ILE A 130 -25.82 9.56 17.31
N LEU A 131 -25.93 10.29 18.43
CA LEU A 131 -26.88 10.01 19.50
C LEU A 131 -28.23 10.74 19.32
N GLU A 132 -28.25 11.82 18.55
CA GLU A 132 -29.47 12.46 18.04
C GLU A 132 -30.05 11.70 16.83
#